data_AF-A0AAV3AJY3-F1
#
_entry.id   AF-A0AAV3AJY3-F1
#
_cell.length_a   1.000
_cell.length_b   1.000
_cell.length_c   1.000
_cell.angle_alpha   90.00
_cell.angle_beta   90.00
_cell.angle_gamma   90.00
#
_symmetry.space_group_name_H-M   'P 1'
#
loop_
_entity.id
_entity.type
_entity.pdbx_description
1 polymer ?
#
loop_
_entity_poly.entity_id
_entity_poly.type
_entity_poly.pdbx_seq_one_letter_code
_entity_poly.pdbx_strand_id
1 'polypeptide(L)'
;MGSGRVLMLLAALLSFTRSWSSSVYSTDPPTNNRPVIGIVAQETHFENLLPNGRSYIAASYVKTLESAGARVIPIRINLSNEEYVKIFSVINGILLPGGGVDLKTSEYARVSKIFYDLAIAANDRGDYFPIWGTCLGFEQLTVLTSGELLLTLTNTEDISLPLNFTESALNSKIFQKMPLPLYKSLATLPISANFHHWSLSMQNFTANEKLRKFYNVLSTNSDGILEFVSTMEAYEYPIYGVQWHPEKNPFEWRKTSDISHTAEAVDVAFYMARFFVSEARKSQHQYSEEVEIAYPLIYNYCPTYTGNISVFEQMYFF
;
A
#
# COMPACT_ATOMS: atom_id res chain seq x y z
N MET A 1 23.20 -6.35 -90.17
CA MET A 1 23.80 -7.19 -89.12
C MET A 1 24.65 -6.29 -88.21
N GLY A 2 24.34 -6.24 -86.93
CA GLY A 2 25.29 -5.88 -85.86
C GLY A 2 25.55 -4.39 -85.56
N SER A 3 25.32 -4.04 -84.28
CA SER A 3 25.88 -2.91 -83.50
C SER A 3 25.44 -1.49 -83.90
N GLY A 4 25.09 -0.57 -83.00
CA GLY A 4 25.08 -0.54 -81.54
C GLY A 4 25.00 0.93 -81.10
N ARG A 5 24.09 1.23 -80.16
CA ARG A 5 24.00 2.32 -79.15
C ARG A 5 24.81 3.62 -79.40
N VAL A 6 24.23 4.81 -79.26
CA VAL A 6 24.13 5.54 -77.97
C VAL A 6 23.03 6.61 -78.08
N LEU A 7 22.07 6.63 -77.14
CA LEU A 7 21.18 7.78 -76.90
C LEU A 7 21.30 8.18 -75.43
N MET A 8 21.56 9.47 -75.19
CA MET A 8 21.73 10.07 -73.87
C MET A 8 20.45 9.99 -73.03
N LEU A 9 20.57 9.48 -71.81
CA LEU A 9 19.53 9.54 -70.77
C LEU A 9 19.87 10.66 -69.79
N LEU A 10 18.97 11.66 -69.71
CA LEU A 10 18.93 12.70 -68.69
C LEU A 10 18.59 12.06 -67.32
N ALA A 11 19.52 12.15 -66.36
CA ALA A 11 19.26 11.76 -64.98
C ALA A 11 18.69 12.96 -64.19
N ALA A 12 17.44 12.84 -63.76
CA ALA A 12 16.82 13.77 -62.81
C ALA A 12 17.29 13.42 -61.38
N LEU A 13 17.93 14.38 -60.71
CA LEU A 13 18.26 14.30 -59.28
C LEU A 13 16.99 14.51 -58.45
N LEU A 14 16.44 13.42 -57.90
CA LEU A 14 15.48 13.45 -56.81
C LEU A 14 16.24 13.42 -55.48
N SER A 15 16.29 14.56 -54.81
CA SER A 15 16.80 14.70 -53.45
C SER A 15 15.87 13.99 -52.45
N PHE A 16 16.26 12.79 -52.02
CA PHE A 16 15.66 12.14 -50.86
C PHE A 16 16.12 12.84 -49.58
N THR A 17 15.30 13.75 -49.05
CA THR A 17 15.45 14.22 -47.68
C THR A 17 15.02 13.10 -46.74
N ARG A 18 16.00 12.39 -46.16
CA ARG A 18 15.78 11.46 -45.05
C ARG A 18 15.32 12.29 -43.85
N SER A 19 14.01 12.31 -43.57
CA SER A 19 13.52 12.81 -42.28
C SER A 19 13.98 11.84 -41.20
N TRP A 20 14.98 12.23 -40.42
CA TRP A 20 15.22 11.60 -39.12
C TRP A 20 14.02 11.91 -38.24
N SER A 21 13.10 10.96 -38.14
CA SER A 21 12.16 10.91 -37.04
C SER A 21 12.97 10.64 -35.77
N SER A 22 13.22 11.67 -34.97
CA SER A 22 13.64 11.48 -33.59
C SER A 22 12.50 10.74 -32.89
N SER A 23 12.68 9.44 -32.62
CA SER A 23 11.81 8.75 -31.69
C SER A 23 11.93 9.48 -30.37
N VAL A 24 10.85 10.13 -29.94
CA VAL A 24 10.71 10.55 -28.56
C VAL A 24 10.69 9.24 -27.77
N TYR A 25 11.85 8.84 -27.26
CA TYR A 25 11.90 7.80 -26.24
C TYR A 25 11.00 8.29 -25.11
N SER A 26 9.95 7.54 -24.81
CA SER A 26 9.26 7.66 -23.52
C SER A 26 10.35 7.52 -22.47
N THR A 27 10.80 8.63 -21.88
CA THR A 27 11.66 8.60 -20.71
C THR A 27 10.76 8.32 -19.52
N ASP A 28 10.16 7.14 -19.49
CA ASP A 28 9.63 6.64 -18.24
C ASP A 28 10.79 6.66 -17.24
N PRO A 29 10.61 7.28 -16.06
CA PRO A 29 11.67 7.33 -15.06
C PRO A 29 12.14 5.91 -14.75
N PRO A 30 13.45 5.70 -14.50
CA PRO A 30 13.99 4.37 -14.29
C PRO A 30 13.27 3.67 -13.13
N THR A 31 12.71 2.49 -13.39
CA THR A 31 11.97 1.70 -12.41
C THR A 31 12.94 1.06 -11.41
N ASN A 32 12.72 1.26 -10.10
CA ASN A 32 13.47 0.56 -9.07
C ASN A 32 12.98 -0.90 -8.94
N ASN A 33 13.75 -1.86 -9.43
CA ASN A 33 13.40 -3.28 -9.39
C ASN A 33 13.77 -3.99 -8.07
N ARG A 34 14.30 -3.27 -7.07
CA ARG A 34 14.67 -3.83 -5.75
C ARG A 34 14.08 -2.98 -4.61
N PRO A 35 12.77 -2.65 -4.64
CA PRO A 35 12.18 -1.72 -3.69
C PRO A 35 12.29 -2.24 -2.25
N VAL A 36 12.54 -1.33 -1.32
CA VAL A 36 12.51 -1.57 0.13
C VAL A 36 11.37 -0.76 0.71
N ILE A 37 10.45 -1.42 1.42
CA ILE A 37 9.28 -0.77 2.01
C ILE A 37 9.37 -0.87 3.53
N GLY A 38 9.12 0.25 4.22
CA GLY A 38 9.02 0.26 5.67
C GLY A 38 7.68 -0.26 6.15
N ILE A 39 7.64 -1.03 7.25
CA ILE A 39 6.41 -1.32 7.99
C ILE A 39 6.52 -0.69 9.38
N VAL A 40 5.55 0.14 9.76
CA VAL A 40 5.51 0.78 11.08
C VAL A 40 5.19 -0.25 12.16
N ALA A 41 6.09 -0.42 13.12
CA ALA A 41 5.82 -1.20 14.32
C ALA A 41 4.80 -0.47 15.20
N GLN A 42 4.17 -1.19 16.13
CA GLN A 42 3.25 -0.61 17.09
C GLN A 42 3.53 -1.16 18.49
N GLU A 43 3.08 -0.46 19.52
CA GLU A 43 3.22 -0.89 20.90
C GLU A 43 2.56 -2.25 21.14
N THR A 44 3.26 -3.11 21.87
CA THR A 44 2.70 -4.36 22.40
C THR A 44 1.75 -4.01 23.55
N HIS A 45 0.44 -4.01 23.28
CA HIS A 45 -0.59 -3.68 24.26
C HIS A 45 -1.17 -4.91 24.99
N PHE A 46 -0.83 -6.12 24.55
CA PHE A 46 -1.22 -7.36 25.22
C PHE A 46 -0.19 -7.74 26.28
N GLU A 47 -0.60 -7.79 27.56
CA GLU A 47 0.31 -8.03 28.70
C GLU A 47 1.09 -9.35 28.57
N ASN A 48 0.44 -10.40 28.06
CA ASN A 48 1.05 -11.71 27.84
C ASN A 48 2.10 -11.72 26.73
N LEU A 49 2.15 -10.70 25.87
CA LEU A 49 3.13 -10.56 24.78
C LEU A 49 4.28 -9.61 25.13
N LEU A 50 4.14 -8.77 26.16
CA LEU A 50 5.18 -7.84 26.62
C LEU A 50 6.55 -8.49 26.88
N PRO A 51 6.66 -9.73 27.39
CA PRO A 51 7.95 -10.38 27.57
C PRO A 51 8.74 -10.59 26.26
N ASN A 52 8.06 -10.61 25.11
CA ASN A 52 8.71 -10.81 23.81
C ASN A 52 9.25 -9.49 23.21
N GLY A 53 8.69 -8.35 23.57
CA GLY A 53 9.14 -7.02 23.15
C GLY A 53 8.11 -5.93 23.39
N ARG A 54 8.58 -4.67 23.36
CA ARG A 54 7.75 -3.49 23.64
C ARG A 54 6.97 -3.01 22.42
N SER A 55 7.43 -3.38 21.23
CA SER A 55 6.71 -3.14 19.98
C SER A 55 6.73 -4.39 19.12
N TYR A 56 5.81 -4.45 18.14
CA TYR A 56 5.73 -5.58 17.23
C TYR A 56 5.27 -5.19 15.82
N ILE A 57 5.51 -6.12 14.89
CA ILE A 57 4.92 -6.17 13.55
C ILE A 57 4.38 -7.59 13.33
N ALA A 58 3.10 -7.74 12.94
CA ALA A 58 2.57 -9.04 12.55
C ALA A 58 3.24 -9.52 11.25
N ALA A 59 3.67 -10.78 11.22
CA ALA A 59 4.48 -11.31 10.12
C ALA A 59 3.72 -11.39 8.79
N SER A 60 2.38 -11.43 8.81
CA SER A 60 1.54 -11.37 7.60
C SER A 60 1.78 -10.12 6.76
N TYR A 61 1.99 -8.95 7.37
CA TYR A 61 2.33 -7.74 6.61
C TYR A 61 3.68 -7.86 5.89
N VAL A 62 4.68 -8.47 6.54
CA VAL A 62 6.00 -8.73 5.93
C VAL A 62 5.83 -9.67 4.74
N LYS A 63 5.18 -10.83 4.95
CA LYS A 63 4.95 -11.84 3.93
C LYS A 63 4.19 -11.29 2.72
N THR A 64 3.22 -10.40 2.94
CA THR A 64 2.47 -9.72 1.88
C THR A 64 3.38 -8.92 0.96
N LEU A 65 4.23 -8.05 1.51
CA LEU A 65 5.13 -7.23 0.69
C LEU A 65 6.18 -8.08 -0.03
N GLU A 66 6.73 -9.09 0.65
CA GLU A 66 7.71 -10.00 0.05
C GLU A 66 7.12 -10.85 -1.09
N SER A 67 5.87 -11.30 -0.96
CA SER A 67 5.18 -12.04 -2.02
C SER A 67 5.10 -11.27 -3.34
N ALA A 68 5.06 -9.93 -3.27
CA ALA A 68 5.00 -9.03 -4.42
C ALA A 68 6.39 -8.54 -4.91
N GLY A 69 7.47 -9.05 -4.31
CA GLY A 69 8.85 -8.76 -4.72
C GLY A 69 9.40 -7.44 -4.18
N ALA A 70 9.06 -7.08 -2.94
CA ALA A 70 9.73 -6.05 -2.16
C ALA A 70 10.53 -6.65 -0.99
N ARG A 71 11.55 -5.94 -0.53
CA ARG A 71 12.20 -6.21 0.77
C ARG A 71 11.57 -5.30 1.83
N VAL A 72 11.72 -5.69 3.09
CA VAL A 72 11.09 -4.98 4.21
C VAL A 72 12.14 -4.50 5.20
N ILE A 73 11.97 -3.28 5.70
CA ILE A 73 12.59 -2.83 6.97
C ILE A 73 11.51 -2.63 8.04
N PRO A 74 11.77 -3.04 9.30
CA PRO A 74 10.91 -2.66 10.41
C PRO A 74 11.17 -1.20 10.81
N ILE A 75 10.13 -0.37 10.82
CA ILE A 75 10.20 1.00 11.33
C ILE A 75 9.88 0.97 12.82
N ARG A 76 10.92 0.96 13.65
CA ARG A 76 10.80 0.99 15.11
C ARG A 76 10.20 2.32 15.57
N ILE A 77 9.47 2.30 16.69
CA ILE A 77 8.70 3.46 17.19
C ILE A 77 9.44 4.34 18.20
N ASN A 78 10.67 3.98 18.56
CA ASN A 78 11.49 4.65 19.57
C ASN A 78 12.73 5.34 19.01
N LEU A 79 12.74 5.71 17.72
CA LEU A 79 13.85 6.40 17.07
C LEU A 79 13.67 7.92 17.13
N SER A 80 14.77 8.64 16.93
CA SER A 80 14.76 10.11 16.77
C SER A 80 14.14 10.55 15.45
N ASN A 81 13.68 11.80 15.38
CA ASN A 81 13.13 12.36 14.15
C ASN A 81 14.18 12.39 13.02
N GLU A 82 15.43 12.66 13.36
CA GLU A 82 16.56 12.66 12.43
C GLU A 82 16.80 11.26 11.83
N GLU A 83 16.61 10.20 12.61
CA GLU A 83 16.68 8.83 12.11
C GLU A 83 15.52 8.51 11.17
N TYR A 84 14.29 8.94 11.47
CA TYR A 84 13.17 8.75 10.55
C TYR A 84 13.37 9.47 9.22
N VAL A 85 13.91 10.68 9.23
CA VAL A 85 14.26 11.41 7.99
C VAL A 85 15.29 10.64 7.17
N LYS A 86 16.33 10.08 7.82
CA LYS A 86 17.34 9.26 7.13
C LYS A 86 16.72 7.99 6.55
N ILE A 87 15.89 7.28 7.32
CA ILE A 87 15.19 6.08 6.85
C ILE A 87 14.27 6.41 5.67
N PHE A 88 13.50 7.48 5.76
CA PHE A 88 12.62 7.94 4.67
C PHE A 88 13.40 8.13 3.37
N SER A 89 14.58 8.73 3.42
CA SER A 89 15.40 9.03 2.24
C SER A 89 15.95 7.80 1.50
N VAL A 90 15.89 6.62 2.11
CA VAL A 90 16.46 5.38 1.55
C VAL A 90 15.43 4.30 1.23
N ILE A 91 14.22 4.37 1.79
CA ILE A 91 13.12 3.45 1.46
C ILE A 91 12.21 3.98 0.36
N ASN A 92 11.48 3.08 -0.29
CA ASN A 92 10.70 3.34 -1.49
C ASN A 92 9.19 3.49 -1.24
N GLY A 93 8.76 3.40 0.03
CA GLY A 93 7.37 3.51 0.44
C GLY A 93 7.20 3.05 1.89
N ILE A 94 6.02 3.28 2.46
CA ILE A 94 5.70 2.86 3.82
C ILE A 94 4.31 2.27 3.95
N LEU A 95 4.21 1.22 4.76
CA LEU A 95 2.95 0.59 5.15
C LEU A 95 2.67 0.88 6.63
N LEU A 96 1.47 1.39 6.88
CA LEU A 96 0.86 1.57 8.19
C LEU A 96 -0.05 0.34 8.44
N PRO A 97 0.39 -0.64 9.25
CA PRO A 97 -0.39 -1.87 9.45
C PRO A 97 -1.60 -1.61 10.35
N GLY A 98 -2.52 -2.58 10.37
CA GLY A 98 -3.59 -2.64 11.37
C GLY A 98 -3.06 -2.88 12.77
N GLY A 99 -3.88 -2.66 13.79
CA GLY A 99 -3.43 -2.66 15.18
C GLY A 99 -4.50 -2.21 16.17
N GLY A 100 -4.08 -1.97 17.41
CA GLY A 100 -4.98 -1.62 18.53
C GLY A 100 -4.48 -0.48 19.40
N VAL A 101 -3.59 0.38 18.89
CA VAL A 101 -3.01 1.50 19.64
C VAL A 101 -3.73 2.82 19.35
N ASP A 102 -3.59 3.81 20.24
CA ASP A 102 -4.31 5.09 20.13
C ASP A 102 -3.84 5.93 18.92
N LEU A 103 -4.78 6.44 18.12
CA LEU A 103 -4.51 7.19 16.87
C LEU A 103 -3.95 8.61 17.07
N LYS A 104 -3.82 9.08 18.31
CA LYS A 104 -3.33 10.42 18.65
C LYS A 104 -2.13 10.40 19.58
N THR A 105 -2.12 9.51 20.56
CA THR A 105 -1.11 9.53 21.65
C THR A 105 -0.09 8.40 21.56
N SER A 106 -0.28 7.41 20.69
CA SER A 106 0.72 6.35 20.51
C SER A 106 1.96 6.85 19.76
N GLU A 107 3.07 6.16 19.96
CA GLU A 107 4.27 6.33 19.16
C GLU A 107 4.03 5.87 17.72
N TYR A 108 3.18 4.86 17.49
CA TYR A 108 2.70 4.53 16.13
C TYR A 108 2.09 5.73 15.42
N ALA A 109 1.20 6.48 16.09
CA ALA A 109 0.56 7.66 15.52
C ALA A 109 1.58 8.78 15.26
N ARG A 110 2.51 9.01 16.20
CA ARG A 110 3.59 9.99 16.04
C ARG A 110 4.48 9.65 14.83
N VAL A 111 4.93 8.41 14.71
CA VAL A 111 5.79 7.96 13.61
C VAL A 111 5.05 7.99 12.28
N SER A 112 3.81 7.53 12.25
CA SER A 112 2.94 7.60 11.05
C SER A 112 2.80 9.04 10.57
N LYS A 113 2.64 10.01 11.49
CA LYS A 113 2.60 11.43 11.14
C LYS A 113 3.90 11.92 10.50
N ILE A 114 5.06 11.55 11.05
CA ILE A 114 6.36 11.95 10.49
C ILE A 114 6.50 11.48 9.04
N PHE A 115 6.21 10.21 8.78
CA PHE A 115 6.30 9.66 7.42
C PHE A 115 5.24 10.22 6.47
N TYR A 116 4.03 10.49 6.96
CA TYR A 116 2.99 11.16 6.19
C TYR A 116 3.42 12.56 5.75
N ASP A 117 3.90 13.38 6.69
CA ASP A 117 4.34 14.75 6.39
C ASP A 117 5.52 14.75 5.41
N LEU A 118 6.49 13.83 5.59
CA LEU A 118 7.62 13.65 4.67
C LEU A 118 7.16 13.22 3.27
N ALA A 119 6.21 12.29 3.17
CA ALA A 119 5.67 11.82 1.91
C ALA A 119 4.88 12.91 1.18
N ILE A 120 4.04 13.69 1.88
CA ILE A 120 3.34 14.84 1.26
C ILE A 120 4.37 15.81 0.68
N ALA A 121 5.35 16.24 1.49
CA ALA A 121 6.39 17.15 1.04
C ALA A 121 7.25 16.58 -0.10
N ALA A 122 7.42 15.26 -0.17
CA ALA A 122 8.13 14.58 -1.26
C ALA A 122 7.33 14.60 -2.56
N ASN A 123 6.07 14.18 -2.51
CA ASN A 123 5.23 14.17 -3.68
C ASN A 123 4.98 15.60 -4.22
N ASP A 124 4.85 16.60 -3.36
CA ASP A 124 4.72 18.02 -3.76
C ASP A 124 5.92 18.54 -4.57
N ARG A 125 7.13 18.01 -4.31
CA ARG A 125 8.36 18.36 -5.06
C ARG A 125 8.69 17.37 -6.19
N GLY A 126 7.77 16.47 -6.53
CA GLY A 126 7.95 15.46 -7.59
C GLY A 126 8.78 14.23 -7.19
N ASP A 127 9.06 14.07 -5.90
CA ASP A 127 9.75 12.91 -5.33
C ASP A 127 8.71 11.86 -4.89
N TYR A 128 8.46 10.89 -5.77
CA TYR A 128 7.35 9.94 -5.63
C TYR A 128 7.56 9.00 -4.44
N PHE A 129 6.66 9.06 -3.45
CA PHE A 129 6.71 8.21 -2.26
C PHE A 129 5.31 7.73 -1.84
N PRO A 130 5.00 6.43 -1.99
CA PRO A 130 3.68 5.89 -1.70
C PRO A 130 3.47 5.50 -0.23
N ILE A 131 2.25 5.67 0.26
CA ILE A 131 1.79 5.20 1.59
C ILE A 131 0.64 4.21 1.42
N TRP A 132 0.69 3.11 2.17
CA TRP A 132 -0.42 2.18 2.33
C TRP A 132 -0.89 2.12 3.77
N GLY A 133 -2.20 2.27 4.01
CA GLY A 133 -2.82 2.06 5.32
C GLY A 133 -3.77 0.87 5.32
N THR A 134 -3.61 -0.05 6.28
CA THR A 134 -4.54 -1.17 6.51
C THR A 134 -5.20 -1.03 7.88
N CYS A 135 -6.53 -1.10 7.97
CA CYS A 135 -7.30 -1.07 9.23
C CYS A 135 -6.91 0.14 10.11
N LEU A 136 -6.22 -0.05 11.24
CA LEU A 136 -5.66 1.06 12.04
C LEU A 136 -4.85 2.06 11.18
N GLY A 137 -4.09 1.59 10.19
CA GLY A 137 -3.38 2.47 9.26
C GLY A 137 -4.32 3.27 8.36
N PHE A 138 -5.44 2.69 7.93
CA PHE A 138 -6.50 3.41 7.22
C PHE A 138 -7.11 4.48 8.14
N GLU A 139 -7.45 4.12 9.37
CA GLU A 139 -7.98 5.05 10.37
C GLU A 139 -7.00 6.20 10.63
N GLN A 140 -5.71 5.89 10.77
CA GLN A 140 -4.64 6.87 10.96
C GLN A 140 -4.57 7.86 9.80
N LEU A 141 -4.70 7.40 8.54
CA LEU A 141 -4.74 8.27 7.37
C LEU A 141 -5.93 9.26 7.42
N THR A 142 -7.09 8.82 7.93
CA THR A 142 -8.25 9.72 8.10
C THR A 142 -7.96 10.81 9.12
N VAL A 143 -7.30 10.48 10.24
CA VAL A 143 -6.91 11.43 11.29
C VAL A 143 -5.85 12.40 10.79
N LEU A 144 -4.84 11.91 10.08
CA LEU A 144 -3.75 12.73 9.53
C LEU A 144 -4.26 13.76 8.52
N THR A 145 -5.19 13.35 7.65
CA THR A 145 -5.73 14.21 6.59
C THR A 145 -6.75 15.22 7.13
N SER A 146 -7.66 14.78 8.01
CA SER A 146 -8.72 15.65 8.55
C SER A 146 -8.22 16.54 9.70
N GLY A 147 -7.27 16.03 10.50
CA GLY A 147 -6.91 16.59 11.80
C GLY A 147 -7.91 16.24 12.92
N GLU A 148 -8.87 15.35 12.66
CA GLU A 148 -9.99 15.05 13.55
C GLU A 148 -10.18 13.53 13.72
N LEU A 149 -10.77 13.10 14.85
CA LEU A 149 -11.15 11.70 15.06
C LEU A 149 -12.62 11.53 14.68
N LEU A 150 -12.85 11.00 13.48
CA LEU A 150 -14.18 10.95 12.84
C LEU A 150 -14.76 9.53 12.76
N LEU A 151 -14.19 8.60 13.51
CA LEU A 151 -14.60 7.19 13.49
C LEU A 151 -15.92 6.98 14.25
N THR A 152 -16.70 6.02 13.79
CA THR A 152 -17.96 5.58 14.39
C THR A 152 -17.88 4.09 14.70
N LEU A 153 -18.50 3.67 15.79
CA LEU A 153 -18.58 2.24 16.14
C LEU A 153 -19.34 1.47 15.08
N THR A 154 -18.81 0.31 14.69
CA THR A 154 -19.43 -0.64 13.77
C THR A 154 -19.26 -2.07 14.28
N ASN A 155 -20.23 -2.93 13.97
CA ASN A 155 -20.16 -4.36 14.31
C ASN A 155 -19.47 -5.16 13.19
N THR A 156 -18.14 -5.01 13.10
CA THR A 156 -17.32 -5.47 11.96
C THR A 156 -16.06 -6.22 12.40
N GLU A 157 -16.11 -6.83 13.58
CA GLU A 157 -15.04 -7.66 14.11
C GLU A 157 -15.23 -9.12 13.67
N ASP A 158 -14.18 -9.72 13.10
CA ASP A 158 -14.13 -11.12 12.67
C ASP A 158 -15.25 -11.49 11.69
N ILE A 159 -15.34 -10.74 10.58
CA ILE A 159 -16.29 -11.01 9.48
C ILE A 159 -15.63 -10.80 8.11
N SER A 160 -15.87 -11.72 7.18
CA SER A 160 -15.49 -11.51 5.77
C SER A 160 -16.65 -10.90 4.97
N LEU A 161 -16.39 -9.83 4.24
CA LEU A 161 -17.39 -9.11 3.44
C LEU A 161 -16.98 -9.05 1.95
N PRO A 162 -17.94 -8.98 1.01
CA PRO A 162 -17.67 -8.46 -0.33
C PRO A 162 -17.39 -6.95 -0.27
N LEU A 163 -16.96 -6.31 -1.34
CA LEU A 163 -16.85 -4.86 -1.44
C LEU A 163 -17.98 -4.26 -2.27
N ASN A 164 -18.69 -3.27 -1.72
CA ASN A 164 -19.64 -2.48 -2.49
C ASN A 164 -18.88 -1.39 -3.23
N PHE A 165 -18.50 -1.66 -4.48
CA PHE A 165 -17.73 -0.69 -5.28
C PHE A 165 -18.55 0.56 -5.63
N THR A 166 -17.90 1.72 -5.57
CA THR A 166 -18.43 2.98 -6.10
C THR A 166 -18.22 3.06 -7.62
N GLU A 167 -18.86 4.03 -8.27
CA GLU A 167 -18.65 4.28 -9.71
C GLU A 167 -17.20 4.63 -10.06
N SER A 168 -16.45 5.19 -9.11
CA SER A 168 -15.04 5.56 -9.28
C SER A 168 -14.09 4.35 -9.34
N ALA A 169 -14.51 3.19 -8.81
CA ALA A 169 -13.60 2.06 -8.58
C ALA A 169 -12.94 1.55 -9.86
N LEU A 170 -13.68 1.37 -10.95
CA LEU A 170 -13.16 0.80 -12.19
C LEU A 170 -12.04 1.64 -12.83
N ASN A 171 -12.02 2.95 -12.60
CA ASN A 171 -11.02 3.88 -13.15
C ASN A 171 -9.96 4.29 -12.12
N SER A 172 -9.99 3.70 -10.91
CA SER A 172 -9.07 4.01 -9.82
C SER A 172 -7.65 3.49 -10.07
N LYS A 173 -6.65 4.07 -9.40
CA LYS A 173 -5.26 3.58 -9.46
C LYS A 173 -5.19 2.13 -8.99
N ILE A 174 -5.86 1.81 -7.87
CA ILE A 174 -5.89 0.48 -7.27
C ILE A 174 -6.52 -0.55 -8.22
N PHE A 175 -7.74 -0.32 -8.72
CA PHE A 175 -8.54 -1.38 -9.38
C PHE A 175 -8.54 -1.35 -10.91
N GLN A 176 -8.08 -0.29 -11.58
CA GLN A 176 -8.11 -0.21 -13.05
C GLN A 176 -7.38 -1.35 -13.78
N LYS A 177 -6.40 -2.00 -13.13
CA LYS A 177 -5.62 -3.13 -13.67
C LYS A 177 -6.07 -4.49 -13.09
N MET A 178 -7.12 -4.52 -12.27
CA MET A 178 -7.61 -5.75 -11.68
C MET A 178 -8.30 -6.59 -12.75
N PRO A 179 -7.97 -7.89 -12.89
CA PRO A 179 -8.68 -8.76 -13.81
C PRO A 179 -10.18 -8.74 -13.52
N LEU A 180 -11.02 -8.56 -14.54
CA LEU A 180 -12.46 -8.43 -14.36
C LEU A 180 -13.10 -9.62 -13.59
N PRO A 181 -12.68 -10.89 -13.77
CA PRO A 181 -13.16 -11.97 -12.92
C PRO A 181 -12.87 -11.76 -11.43
N LEU A 182 -11.64 -11.32 -11.10
CA LEU A 182 -11.23 -11.05 -9.72
C LEU A 182 -11.99 -9.86 -9.12
N TYR A 183 -12.20 -8.80 -9.92
CA TYR A 183 -13.02 -7.65 -9.53
C TYR A 183 -14.46 -8.08 -9.19
N LYS A 184 -15.06 -8.96 -10.02
CA LYS A 184 -16.40 -9.51 -9.76
C LYS A 184 -16.43 -10.37 -8.50
N SER A 185 -15.42 -11.21 -8.29
CA SER A 185 -15.32 -12.01 -7.06
C SER A 185 -15.25 -11.13 -5.82
N LEU A 186 -14.44 -10.05 -5.86
CA LEU A 186 -14.35 -9.11 -4.74
C LEU A 186 -15.65 -8.32 -4.53
N ALA A 187 -16.46 -8.12 -5.57
CA ALA A 187 -17.77 -7.46 -5.46
C ALA A 187 -18.88 -8.36 -4.89
N THR A 188 -18.74 -9.70 -4.93
CA THR A 188 -19.85 -10.61 -4.62
C THR A 188 -19.55 -11.65 -3.55
N LEU A 189 -18.28 -12.00 -3.34
CA LEU A 189 -17.87 -13.02 -2.37
C LEU A 189 -17.40 -12.39 -1.06
N PRO A 190 -17.68 -13.01 0.10
CA PRO A 190 -17.13 -12.58 1.38
C PRO A 190 -15.64 -12.92 1.47
N ILE A 191 -14.79 -12.07 0.88
CA ILE A 191 -13.33 -12.31 0.75
C ILE A 191 -12.46 -11.16 1.26
N SER A 192 -13.06 -10.12 1.86
CA SER A 192 -12.34 -9.06 2.57
C SER A 192 -12.50 -9.21 4.08
N ALA A 193 -11.41 -9.53 4.77
CA ALA A 193 -11.38 -9.78 6.22
C ALA A 193 -11.51 -8.46 7.01
N ASN A 194 -12.56 -8.32 7.84
CA ASN A 194 -12.77 -7.16 8.71
C ASN A 194 -12.54 -7.55 10.18
N PHE A 195 -11.69 -6.78 10.86
CA PHE A 195 -11.26 -6.94 12.27
C PHE A 195 -11.13 -5.56 12.90
N HIS A 196 -12.22 -4.80 12.86
CA HIS A 196 -12.28 -3.45 13.40
C HIS A 196 -13.62 -3.18 14.07
N HIS A 197 -13.56 -2.43 15.17
CA HIS A 197 -14.73 -1.92 15.88
C HIS A 197 -15.11 -0.50 15.46
N TRP A 198 -14.24 0.18 14.71
CA TRP A 198 -14.35 1.58 14.35
C TRP A 198 -14.21 1.73 12.85
N SER A 199 -15.12 2.48 12.24
CA SER A 199 -15.10 2.77 10.82
C SER A 199 -15.30 4.24 10.54
N LEU A 200 -14.79 4.73 9.40
CA LEU A 200 -15.18 6.04 8.87
C LEU A 200 -16.52 5.92 8.14
N SER A 201 -17.59 6.45 8.76
CA SER A 201 -18.92 6.46 8.12
C SER A 201 -18.94 7.32 6.86
N MET A 202 -19.77 6.95 5.88
CA MET A 202 -19.97 7.77 4.68
C MET A 202 -20.51 9.16 5.00
N GLN A 203 -21.30 9.29 6.07
CA GLN A 203 -21.79 10.57 6.58
C GLN A 203 -20.63 11.46 7.06
N ASN A 204 -19.75 10.95 7.92
CA ASN A 204 -18.62 11.71 8.45
C ASN A 204 -17.60 12.04 7.35
N PHE A 205 -17.34 11.10 6.44
CA PHE A 205 -16.48 11.34 5.27
C PHE A 205 -17.02 12.50 4.42
N THR A 206 -18.31 12.46 4.07
CA THR A 206 -18.92 13.46 3.18
C THR A 206 -19.01 14.84 3.83
N ALA A 207 -19.27 14.87 5.14
CA ALA A 207 -19.34 16.10 5.93
C ALA A 207 -17.98 16.77 6.12
N ASN A 208 -16.88 16.02 6.10
CA ASN A 208 -15.52 16.57 6.24
C ASN A 208 -14.93 16.99 4.89
N GLU A 209 -14.77 18.31 4.70
CA GLU A 209 -14.28 18.88 3.45
C GLU A 209 -12.86 18.42 3.09
N LYS A 210 -11.97 18.25 4.08
CA LYS A 210 -10.58 17.82 3.83
C LYS A 210 -10.54 16.40 3.30
N LEU A 211 -11.28 15.48 3.92
CA LEU A 211 -11.34 14.08 3.45
C LEU A 211 -11.94 13.99 2.05
N ARG A 212 -13.08 14.64 1.81
CA ARG A 212 -13.76 14.60 0.50
C ARG A 212 -12.94 15.22 -0.64
N LYS A 213 -12.10 16.23 -0.35
CA LYS A 213 -11.19 16.82 -1.34
C LYS A 213 -9.93 15.97 -1.57
N PHE A 214 -9.51 15.21 -0.56
CA PHE A 214 -8.25 14.47 -0.62
C PHE A 214 -8.42 13.06 -1.18
N TYR A 215 -9.49 12.36 -0.79
CA TYR A 215 -9.70 10.95 -1.08
C TYR A 215 -10.87 10.69 -2.04
N ASN A 216 -10.65 9.76 -2.95
CA ASN A 216 -11.65 9.09 -3.77
C ASN A 216 -12.06 7.79 -3.08
N VAL A 217 -13.33 7.67 -2.69
CA VAL A 217 -13.86 6.42 -2.11
C VAL A 217 -14.10 5.41 -3.22
N LEU A 218 -13.50 4.24 -3.11
CA LEU A 218 -13.56 3.18 -4.12
C LEU A 218 -14.52 2.06 -3.73
N SER A 219 -14.66 1.78 -2.43
CA SER A 219 -15.68 0.86 -1.94
C SER A 219 -16.21 1.28 -0.60
N THR A 220 -17.45 0.87 -0.34
CA THR A 220 -18.09 0.94 0.97
C THR A 220 -18.46 -0.46 1.46
N ASN A 221 -18.80 -0.55 2.73
CA ASN A 221 -19.42 -1.70 3.35
C ASN A 221 -20.47 -1.24 4.37
N SER A 222 -21.26 -2.18 4.87
CA SER A 222 -22.23 -1.90 5.93
C SER A 222 -22.22 -2.99 6.99
N ASP A 223 -22.41 -2.60 8.24
CA ASP A 223 -22.63 -3.50 9.37
C ASP A 223 -24.13 -3.84 9.58
N GLY A 224 -24.97 -3.46 8.62
CA GLY A 224 -26.43 -3.59 8.66
C GLY A 224 -27.16 -2.34 9.15
N ILE A 225 -26.45 -1.38 9.74
CA ILE A 225 -27.01 -0.12 10.23
C ILE A 225 -26.29 1.07 9.58
N LEU A 226 -24.96 1.07 9.60
CA LEU A 226 -24.11 2.14 9.13
C LEU A 226 -23.42 1.73 7.84
N GLU A 227 -23.37 2.65 6.87
CA GLU A 227 -22.48 2.52 5.71
C GLU A 227 -21.15 3.23 6.00
N PHE A 228 -20.05 2.56 5.71
CA PHE A 228 -18.70 3.05 5.95
C PHE A 228 -17.77 2.86 4.75
N VAL A 229 -16.75 3.71 4.67
CA VAL A 229 -15.69 3.64 3.67
C VAL A 229 -14.83 2.41 3.95
N SER A 230 -14.68 1.51 2.98
CA SER A 230 -13.84 0.31 3.13
C SER A 230 -12.57 0.32 2.27
N THR A 231 -12.56 1.07 1.18
CA THR A 231 -11.36 1.33 0.37
C THR A 231 -11.36 2.75 -0.17
N MET A 232 -10.22 3.44 -0.09
CA MET A 232 -10.04 4.77 -0.67
C MET A 232 -8.61 4.98 -1.19
N GLU A 233 -8.46 5.89 -2.15
CA GLU A 233 -7.17 6.36 -2.64
C GLU A 233 -7.16 7.88 -2.74
N ALA A 234 -6.01 8.52 -2.52
CA ALA A 234 -5.90 9.96 -2.69
C ALA A 234 -5.94 10.34 -4.18
N TYR A 235 -6.60 11.45 -4.51
CA TYR A 235 -6.71 11.94 -5.89
C TYR A 235 -5.31 12.24 -6.47
N GLU A 236 -4.56 13.10 -5.80
CA GLU A 236 -3.26 13.59 -6.31
C GLU A 236 -2.06 12.79 -5.76
N TYR A 237 -2.15 12.33 -4.51
CA TYR A 237 -1.04 11.65 -3.84
C TYR A 237 -1.10 10.12 -4.02
N PRO A 238 0.04 9.41 -3.97
CA PRO A 238 0.07 7.94 -3.97
C PRO A 238 -0.20 7.38 -2.56
N ILE A 239 -1.34 7.74 -1.99
CA ILE A 239 -1.76 7.34 -0.64
C ILE A 239 -3.01 6.48 -0.75
N TYR A 240 -2.95 5.28 -0.19
CA TYR A 240 -3.95 4.23 -0.34
C TYR A 240 -4.39 3.72 1.02
N GLY A 241 -5.67 3.42 1.17
CA GLY A 241 -6.21 2.91 2.42
C GLY A 241 -7.26 1.82 2.22
N VAL A 242 -7.15 0.74 2.98
CA VAL A 242 -8.15 -0.32 3.10
C VAL A 242 -8.52 -0.51 4.58
N GLN A 243 -9.80 -0.49 4.91
CA GLN A 243 -10.26 -0.78 6.29
C GLN A 243 -10.16 -2.29 6.60
N TRP A 244 -10.18 -3.13 5.57
CA TRP A 244 -10.09 -4.60 5.64
C TRP A 244 -8.64 -5.08 5.48
N HIS A 245 -8.41 -6.36 5.76
CA HIS A 245 -7.10 -6.98 5.90
C HIS A 245 -6.76 -7.95 4.76
N PRO A 246 -6.23 -7.49 3.61
CA PRO A 246 -5.83 -8.38 2.53
C PRO A 246 -4.75 -9.39 2.96
N GLU A 247 -3.87 -9.02 3.91
CA GLU A 247 -2.76 -9.86 4.35
C GLU A 247 -3.18 -11.12 5.10
N LYS A 248 -4.39 -11.15 5.66
CA LYS A 248 -4.87 -12.29 6.46
C LYS A 248 -5.18 -13.50 5.59
N ASN A 249 -5.78 -13.29 4.42
CA ASN A 249 -6.27 -14.35 3.54
C ASN A 249 -5.21 -15.44 3.24
N PRO A 250 -3.95 -15.11 2.90
CA PRO A 250 -2.92 -16.12 2.67
C PRO A 250 -2.08 -16.51 3.90
N PHE A 251 -2.11 -15.76 5.01
CA PHE A 251 -1.05 -15.87 6.03
C PHE A 251 -1.52 -16.07 7.48
N GLU A 252 -2.79 -15.84 7.82
CA GLU A 252 -3.29 -15.96 9.19
C GLU A 252 -4.36 -17.06 9.28
N TRP A 253 -4.16 -18.08 10.11
CA TRP A 253 -4.92 -19.35 10.04
C TRP A 253 -5.68 -19.68 11.33
N ARG A 254 -6.03 -18.66 12.11
CA ARG A 254 -6.78 -18.84 13.36
C ARG A 254 -8.12 -19.54 13.06
N LYS A 255 -8.24 -20.81 13.48
CA LYS A 255 -9.36 -21.70 13.12
C LYS A 255 -10.76 -21.19 13.48
N THR A 256 -10.87 -20.32 14.48
CA THR A 256 -12.16 -19.79 14.96
C THR A 256 -12.59 -18.52 14.24
N SER A 257 -11.84 -18.10 13.22
CA SER A 257 -11.98 -16.82 12.55
C SER A 257 -12.70 -16.97 11.21
N ASP A 258 -13.47 -15.96 10.82
CA ASP A 258 -14.20 -15.91 9.55
C ASP A 258 -13.31 -15.41 8.38
N ILE A 259 -11.99 -15.55 8.49
CA ILE A 259 -11.05 -15.20 7.40
C ILE A 259 -11.29 -16.12 6.21
N SER A 260 -11.50 -15.52 5.04
CA SER A 260 -11.63 -16.28 3.80
C SER A 260 -10.27 -16.75 3.28
N HIS A 261 -10.17 -18.06 3.05
CA HIS A 261 -9.01 -18.73 2.47
C HIS A 261 -9.28 -19.29 1.07
N THR A 262 -10.31 -18.79 0.38
CA THR A 262 -10.61 -19.17 -1.00
C THR A 262 -9.50 -18.72 -1.95
N ALA A 263 -9.41 -19.35 -3.13
CA ALA A 263 -8.39 -18.98 -4.12
C ALA A 263 -8.54 -17.51 -4.53
N GLU A 264 -9.78 -17.03 -4.69
CA GLU A 264 -10.11 -15.66 -5.00
C GLU A 264 -9.66 -14.69 -3.90
N ALA A 265 -9.83 -15.07 -2.63
CA ALA A 265 -9.37 -14.26 -1.48
C ALA A 265 -7.84 -14.11 -1.47
N VAL A 266 -7.11 -15.17 -1.81
CA VAL A 266 -5.64 -15.16 -1.92
C VAL A 266 -5.19 -14.35 -3.15
N ASP A 267 -5.87 -14.49 -4.29
CA ASP A 267 -5.57 -13.72 -5.51
C ASP A 267 -5.79 -12.22 -5.30
N VAL A 268 -6.84 -11.83 -4.56
CA VAL A 268 -7.06 -10.43 -4.15
C VAL A 268 -5.89 -9.94 -3.30
N ALA A 269 -5.47 -10.69 -2.28
CA ALA A 269 -4.35 -10.30 -1.42
C ALA A 269 -3.07 -10.06 -2.22
N PHE A 270 -2.75 -10.98 -3.14
CA PHE A 270 -1.59 -10.85 -4.01
C PHE A 270 -1.71 -9.65 -4.97
N TYR A 271 -2.89 -9.41 -5.54
CA TYR A 271 -3.13 -8.25 -6.40
C TYR A 271 -2.87 -6.93 -5.64
N MET A 272 -3.40 -6.79 -4.42
CA MET A 272 -3.23 -5.59 -3.61
C MET A 272 -1.76 -5.35 -3.26
N ALA A 273 -1.04 -6.42 -2.88
CA ALA A 273 0.40 -6.37 -2.63
C ALA A 273 1.18 -5.95 -3.88
N ARG A 274 0.87 -6.56 -5.04
CA ARG A 274 1.52 -6.25 -6.31
C ARG A 274 1.30 -4.81 -6.74
N PHE A 275 0.08 -4.29 -6.56
CA PHE A 275 -0.24 -2.90 -6.79
C PHE A 275 0.66 -2.00 -5.94
N PHE A 276 0.68 -2.15 -4.62
CA PHE A 276 1.44 -1.26 -3.75
C PHE A 276 2.95 -1.35 -4.00
N VAL A 277 3.50 -2.55 -4.20
CA VAL A 277 4.92 -2.70 -4.56
C VAL A 277 5.20 -2.04 -5.91
N SER A 278 4.27 -2.09 -6.88
CA SER A 278 4.45 -1.37 -8.16
C SER A 278 4.49 0.15 -8.00
N GLU A 279 3.78 0.71 -7.02
CA GLU A 279 3.89 2.12 -6.66
C GLU A 279 5.25 2.43 -6.05
N ALA A 280 5.76 1.56 -5.16
CA ALA A 280 7.08 1.73 -4.55
C ALA A 280 8.21 1.70 -5.59
N ARG A 281 8.07 0.91 -6.67
CA ARG A 281 9.07 0.88 -7.77
C ARG A 281 9.22 2.22 -8.51
N LYS A 282 8.27 3.15 -8.37
CA LYS A 282 8.33 4.50 -8.97
C LYS A 282 9.22 5.45 -8.15
N SER A 283 9.44 5.17 -6.86
CA SER A 283 10.35 5.93 -6.01
C SER A 283 11.80 5.72 -6.45
N GLN A 284 12.56 6.81 -6.53
CA GLN A 284 13.97 6.80 -6.92
C GLN A 284 14.93 6.65 -5.74
N HIS A 285 14.42 6.56 -4.50
CA HIS A 285 15.24 6.32 -3.31
C HIS A 285 16.04 5.02 -3.45
N GLN A 286 17.27 5.02 -2.94
CA GLN A 286 18.19 3.90 -3.06
C GLN A 286 18.53 3.34 -1.69
N TYR A 287 18.51 2.01 -1.60
CA TYR A 287 18.87 1.26 -0.40
C TYR A 287 20.15 0.46 -0.69
N SER A 288 21.30 1.06 -0.37
CA SER A 288 22.63 0.49 -0.61
C SER A 288 23.05 -0.49 0.49
N GLU A 289 24.19 -1.16 0.30
CA GLU A 289 24.75 -2.07 1.30
C GLU A 289 25.16 -1.31 2.58
N GLU A 290 25.68 -0.09 2.46
CA GLU A 290 26.00 0.76 3.62
C GLU A 290 24.75 1.16 4.41
N VAL A 291 23.64 1.39 3.70
CA VAL A 291 22.34 1.65 4.32
C VAL A 291 21.84 0.43 5.08
N GLU A 292 22.02 -0.77 4.52
CA GLU A 292 21.60 -2.02 5.16
C GLU A 292 22.31 -2.28 6.49
N ILE A 293 23.60 -1.88 6.60
CA ILE A 293 24.34 -1.95 7.87
C ILE A 293 23.71 -1.03 8.93
N ALA A 294 23.30 0.18 8.53
CA ALA A 294 22.73 1.18 9.45
C ALA A 294 21.27 0.90 9.82
N TYR A 295 20.47 0.37 8.88
CA TYR A 295 19.03 0.17 9.01
C TYR A 295 18.62 -1.24 8.60
N PRO A 296 18.94 -2.28 9.40
CA PRO A 296 18.85 -3.67 8.96
C PRO A 296 17.49 -4.09 8.41
N LEU A 297 17.51 -4.83 7.30
CA LEU A 297 16.33 -5.50 6.74
C LEU A 297 15.70 -6.46 7.75
N ILE A 298 14.43 -6.79 7.53
CA ILE A 298 13.66 -7.74 8.36
C ILE A 298 14.35 -9.11 8.51
N TYR A 299 15.24 -9.48 7.59
CA TYR A 299 16.06 -10.70 7.63
C TYR A 299 16.98 -10.82 8.85
N ASN A 300 17.25 -9.70 9.54
CA ASN A 300 18.05 -9.68 10.77
C ASN A 300 17.21 -9.96 12.04
N TYR A 301 15.91 -10.22 11.88
CA TYR A 301 14.97 -10.41 12.97
C TYR A 301 14.29 -11.77 12.85
N CYS A 302 14.02 -12.43 13.97
CA CYS A 302 13.32 -13.70 14.01
C CYS A 302 11.90 -13.49 14.54
N PRO A 303 10.86 -13.93 13.80
CA PRO A 303 9.51 -13.86 14.33
C PRO A 303 9.30 -14.93 15.41
N THR A 304 8.43 -14.64 16.36
CA THR A 304 7.97 -15.59 17.38
C THR A 304 6.62 -16.17 16.97
N TYR A 305 6.41 -17.46 17.24
CA TYR A 305 5.09 -18.08 17.08
C TYR A 305 4.12 -17.56 18.15
N THR A 306 2.99 -17.03 17.71
CA THR A 306 1.99 -16.37 18.58
C THR A 306 0.55 -16.82 18.30
N GLY A 307 0.35 -17.80 17.41
CA GLY A 307 -0.98 -18.26 17.00
C GLY A 307 -1.84 -18.88 18.11
N ASN A 308 -1.22 -19.29 19.22
CA ASN A 308 -1.91 -19.83 20.40
C ASN A 308 -2.30 -18.75 21.43
N ILE A 309 -1.81 -17.53 21.30
CA ILE A 309 -1.93 -16.47 22.31
C ILE A 309 -2.32 -15.10 21.72
N SER A 310 -2.58 -15.03 20.41
CA SER A 310 -2.95 -13.81 19.69
C SER A 310 -3.78 -14.14 18.44
N VAL A 311 -4.18 -13.10 17.70
CA VAL A 311 -4.86 -13.23 16.39
C VAL A 311 -3.89 -13.44 15.22
N PHE A 312 -2.58 -13.50 15.47
CA PHE A 312 -1.54 -13.64 14.47
C PHE A 312 -0.74 -14.93 14.69
N GLU A 313 -0.46 -15.67 13.63
CA GLU A 313 0.37 -16.88 13.67
C GLU A 313 1.79 -16.56 14.13
N GLN A 314 2.35 -15.45 13.63
CA GLN A 314 3.70 -15.02 13.91
C GLN A 314 3.80 -13.50 14.05
N MET A 315 4.63 -13.04 14.98
CA MET A 315 4.91 -11.62 15.21
C MET A 315 6.42 -11.41 15.36
N TYR A 316 6.94 -10.35 14.74
CA TYR A 316 8.28 -9.82 15.02
C TYR A 316 8.17 -8.86 16.20
N PHE A 317 9.04 -8.99 17.20
CA PHE A 317 9.08 -8.13 18.38
C PHE A 317 10.37 -7.31 18.43
N PHE A 318 10.29 -6.09 18.97
CA PHE A 318 11.41 -5.12 19.06
C PHE A 318 11.38 -4.27 20.35
#